data_AF-A0A523C0N7-F1
#
_entry.id   AF-A0A523C0N7-F1
#
_cell.length_a   1.000
_cell.length_b   1.000
_cell.length_c   1.000
_cell.angle_alpha   90.00
_cell.angle_beta   90.00
_cell.angle_gamma   90.00
#
_symmetry.space_group_name_H-M   'P 1'
#
loop_
_entity.id
_entity.type
_entity.pdbx_description
1 polymer ?
#
loop_
_entity_poly.entity_id
_entity_poly.type
_entity_poly.pdbx_seq_one_letter_code
_entity_poly.pdbx_strand_id
1 'polypeptide(L)'
;MPNYRLGDQKNRSKDILVRVYDCFPGQFAGAEGKKGGQFYTPGCIVKLLVEMIAPYKGRVYYPCCGFGGMFGQSERFIEEHGGLKGDISIYGQKTNLTTWGLCKTNLAIRGIEEILGI
;
A
#
# COMPACT_ATOMS: atom_id res chain seq x y z
N MET A 1 3.97 5.66 -19.14
CA MET A 1 4.54 5.26 -17.83
C MET A 1 4.44 6.46 -16.89
N PRO A 2 4.05 6.32 -15.61
CA PRO A 2 3.98 7.47 -14.71
C PRO A 2 5.39 7.96 -14.37
N ASN A 3 5.60 9.28 -14.46
CA ASN A 3 6.86 9.93 -14.10
C ASN A 3 6.97 10.06 -12.58
N TYR A 4 7.72 9.15 -11.96
CA TYR A 4 8.02 9.21 -10.54
C TYR A 4 9.39 9.90 -10.35
N ARG A 5 9.39 11.03 -9.65
CA ARG A 5 10.62 11.77 -9.30
C ARG A 5 11.43 10.90 -8.32
N LEU A 6 12.65 10.53 -8.70
CA LEU A 6 13.59 9.87 -7.80
C LEU A 6 14.03 10.88 -6.74
N GLY A 7 13.72 10.61 -5.46
CA GLY A 7 14.21 11.43 -4.35
C GLY A 7 15.73 11.37 -4.18
N ASP A 8 16.23 12.16 -3.21
CA ASP A 8 17.65 12.27 -2.85
C ASP A 8 18.37 10.91 -2.68
N GLN A 9 19.70 10.90 -2.82
CA GLN A 9 20.52 9.66 -2.80
C GLN A 9 20.20 8.70 -1.65
N LYS A 10 19.86 9.20 -0.45
CA LYS A 10 19.47 8.38 0.71
C LYS A 10 18.12 7.69 0.56
N ASN A 11 17.16 8.30 -0.12
CA ASN A 11 15.81 7.75 -0.29
C ASN A 11 15.69 6.84 -1.52
N ARG A 12 16.64 6.95 -2.46
CA ARG A 12 16.62 6.20 -3.72
C ARG A 12 16.55 4.69 -3.52
N SER A 13 17.32 4.12 -2.60
CA SER A 13 17.30 2.67 -2.33
C SER A 13 15.96 2.21 -1.72
N LYS A 14 15.38 3.01 -0.83
CA LYS A 14 14.08 2.76 -0.20
C LYS A 14 12.96 2.80 -1.25
N ASP A 15 12.97 3.81 -2.12
CA ASP A 15 12.01 3.96 -3.22
C ASP A 15 12.06 2.79 -4.20
N ILE A 16 13.27 2.29 -4.50
CA ILE A 16 13.43 1.11 -5.37
C ILE A 16 12.79 -0.12 -4.71
N LEU A 17 13.05 -0.36 -3.42
CA LEU A 17 12.47 -1.51 -2.71
C LEU A 17 10.95 -1.43 -2.64
N VAL A 18 10.38 -0.27 -2.33
CA VAL A 18 8.92 -0.06 -2.33
C VAL A 18 8.33 -0.35 -3.70
N ARG A 19 8.98 0.15 -4.77
CA ARG A 19 8.51 -0.04 -6.15
C ARG A 19 8.55 -1.50 -6.60
N VAL A 20 9.58 -2.24 -6.17
CA VAL A 20 9.69 -3.69 -6.39
C VAL A 20 8.55 -4.40 -5.65
N TYR A 21 8.33 -4.07 -4.37
CA TYR A 21 7.24 -4.64 -3.57
C TYR A 21 5.84 -4.38 -4.14
N ASP A 22 5.60 -3.23 -4.76
CA ASP A 22 4.30 -2.92 -5.39
C ASP A 22 4.08 -3.63 -6.74
N CYS A 23 5.15 -3.96 -7.45
CA CYS A 23 5.07 -4.60 -8.76
C CYS A 23 4.95 -6.12 -8.68
N PHE A 24 5.62 -6.71 -7.68
CA PHE A 24 5.68 -8.17 -7.50
C PHE A 24 4.30 -8.84 -7.41
N PRO A 25 3.34 -8.34 -6.62
CA PRO A 25 2.03 -8.98 -6.51
C PRO A 25 1.26 -9.01 -7.84
N GLY A 26 1.39 -7.96 -8.67
CA GLY A 26 0.76 -7.92 -9.99
C GLY A 26 1.38 -8.94 -10.96
N GLN A 27 2.70 -9.11 -10.92
CA GLN A 27 3.40 -10.09 -11.73
C GLN A 27 3.10 -11.54 -11.27
N PHE A 28 3.08 -11.79 -9.97
CA PHE A 28 2.74 -13.10 -9.39
C PHE A 28 1.28 -13.48 -9.62
N ALA A 29 0.34 -12.55 -9.47
CA ALA A 29 -1.07 -12.80 -9.76
C ALA A 29 -1.31 -13.11 -11.25
N GLY A 30 -0.55 -12.47 -12.15
CA GLY A 30 -0.56 -12.77 -13.57
C GLY A 30 0.02 -14.14 -13.90
N ALA A 31 1.11 -14.53 -13.23
CA ALA A 31 1.83 -15.79 -13.47
C ALA A 31 1.16 -17.02 -12.84
N GLU A 32 0.59 -16.91 -11.63
CA GLU A 32 -0.09 -18.03 -10.94
C GLU A 32 -1.48 -18.34 -11.51
N GLY A 33 -2.00 -17.54 -12.44
CA GLY A 33 -3.34 -17.73 -13.00
C GLY A 33 -4.48 -17.53 -12.00
N LYS A 34 -4.18 -17.17 -10.75
CA LYS A 34 -5.15 -16.83 -9.70
C LYS A 34 -5.71 -15.42 -9.94
N LYS A 35 -6.58 -15.28 -10.95
CA LYS A 35 -7.20 -14.03 -11.42
C LYS A 35 -8.29 -13.47 -10.48
N GLY A 36 -8.07 -13.45 -9.16
CA GLY A 36 -9.05 -12.94 -8.19
C GLY A 36 -8.59 -11.65 -7.51
N GLY A 37 -9.49 -10.68 -7.35
CA GLY A 37 -9.29 -9.46 -6.53
C GLY A 37 -9.02 -9.72 -5.04
N GLN A 38 -9.03 -10.99 -4.63
CA GLN A 38 -8.66 -11.50 -3.32
C GLN A 38 -7.15 -11.36 -3.03
N PHE A 39 -6.33 -11.33 -4.09
CA PHE A 39 -4.86 -11.37 -4.02
C PHE A 39 -4.22 -10.02 -4.36
N TYR A 40 -4.72 -9.33 -5.39
CA TYR A 40 -4.15 -8.08 -5.85
C TYR A 40 -5.20 -7.16 -6.47
N THR A 41 -5.18 -5.89 -6.08
CA THR A 41 -5.97 -4.83 -6.69
C THR A 41 -5.02 -3.96 -7.52
N PRO A 42 -5.28 -3.77 -8.84
CA PRO A 42 -4.48 -2.89 -9.68
C PRO A 42 -4.33 -1.48 -9.09
N GLY A 43 -3.12 -0.92 -9.18
CA GLY A 43 -2.80 0.38 -8.58
C GLY A 43 -3.69 1.54 -9.05
N CYS A 44 -4.21 1.51 -10.29
CA CYS A 44 -5.16 2.51 -10.78
C CYS A 44 -6.50 2.48 -10.05
N ILE A 45 -7.02 1.29 -9.71
CA ILE A 45 -8.26 1.12 -8.95
C ILE A 45 -8.03 1.56 -7.51
N VAL A 46 -6.90 1.17 -6.92
CA VAL A 46 -6.50 1.60 -5.58
C VAL A 46 -6.42 3.13 -5.49
N LYS A 47 -5.75 3.77 -6.45
CA LYS A 47 -5.68 5.24 -6.53
C LYS A 47 -7.07 5.85 -6.63
N LEU A 48 -7.90 5.38 -7.56
CA LEU A 48 -9.26 5.90 -7.74
C LEU A 48 -10.07 5.83 -6.43
N LEU A 49 -10.05 4.69 -5.74
CA LEU A 49 -10.79 4.50 -4.49
C LEU A 49 -10.32 5.45 -3.39
N VAL A 50 -9.00 5.61 -3.22
CA VAL A 50 -8.44 6.50 -2.19
C VAL A 50 -8.78 7.97 -2.50
N GLU A 51 -8.67 8.40 -3.76
CA GLU A 51 -9.03 9.77 -4.17
C GLU A 51 -10.53 10.06 -3.93
N MET A 52 -11.40 9.07 -4.13
CA MET A 52 -12.84 9.21 -3.86
C MET A 52 -13.16 9.27 -2.36
N ILE A 53 -12.45 8.49 -1.54
CA ILE A 53 -12.62 8.47 -0.08
C ILE A 53 -12.08 9.75 0.56
N ALA A 54 -11.00 10.30 -0.02
CA ALA A 54 -10.30 11.47 0.45
C ALA A 54 -9.94 11.41 1.96
N PRO A 55 -9.14 10.42 2.41
CA PRO A 55 -8.85 10.22 3.82
C PRO A 55 -7.81 11.24 4.31
N TYR A 56 -8.26 12.44 4.70
CA TYR A 56 -7.38 13.49 5.20
C TYR A 56 -6.89 13.23 6.63
N LYS A 57 -7.76 12.72 7.53
CA LYS A 57 -7.45 12.47 8.94
C LYS A 57 -8.28 11.31 9.50
N GLY A 58 -7.78 10.70 10.58
CA GLY A 58 -8.54 9.75 11.37
C GLY A 58 -8.13 8.30 11.15
N ARG A 59 -9.09 7.36 11.20
CA ARG A 59 -8.79 5.92 11.14
C ARG A 59 -9.15 5.36 9.76
N VAL A 60 -8.17 4.76 9.09
CA VAL A 60 -8.38 4.05 7.83
C VAL A 60 -8.36 2.55 8.11
N TYR A 61 -9.49 1.88 7.88
CA TYR A 61 -9.63 0.45 8.10
C TYR A 61 -9.88 -0.29 6.79
N TYR A 62 -9.06 -1.29 6.48
CA TYR A 62 -9.28 -2.22 5.37
C TYR A 62 -9.44 -3.66 5.88
N PRO A 63 -10.66 -4.26 5.80
CA PRO A 63 -10.92 -5.61 6.30
C PRO A 63 -10.27 -6.73 5.47
N CYS A 64 -9.75 -6.39 4.28
CA CYS A 64 -9.07 -7.31 3.38
C CYS A 64 -7.84 -6.60 2.79
N CYS A 65 -6.83 -6.31 3.62
CA CYS A 65 -5.75 -5.40 3.24
C CYS A 65 -4.78 -5.95 2.17
N GLY A 66 -4.86 -7.24 1.83
CA GLY A 66 -4.03 -7.85 0.79
C GLY A 66 -2.54 -7.69 1.10
N PHE A 67 -1.79 -7.13 0.15
CA PHE A 67 -0.36 -6.78 0.31
C PHE A 67 -0.13 -5.38 0.92
N GLY A 68 -1.18 -4.66 1.31
CA GLY A 68 -1.07 -3.33 1.91
C GLY A 68 -1.00 -2.16 0.92
N GLY A 69 -1.29 -2.39 -0.37
CA GLY A 69 -1.22 -1.33 -1.40
C GLY A 69 -2.17 -0.15 -1.14
N MET A 70 -3.35 -0.41 -0.58
CA MET A 70 -4.33 0.64 -0.23
C MET A 70 -3.80 1.58 0.86
N PHE A 71 -3.03 1.06 1.83
CA PHE A 71 -2.43 1.86 2.90
C PHE A 71 -1.34 2.78 2.37
N GLY A 72 -0.45 2.24 1.55
CA GLY A 72 0.59 3.01 0.89
C GLY A 72 0.03 4.13 0.00
N GLN A 73 -1.09 3.88 -0.68
CA GLN A 73 -1.77 4.90 -1.46
C GLN A 73 -2.49 5.95 -0.59
N SER A 74 -3.01 5.56 0.57
CA SER A 74 -3.66 6.49 1.52
C SER A 74 -2.65 7.49 2.11
N GLU A 75 -1.47 7.02 2.51
CA GLU A 75 -0.37 7.91 2.94
C GLU A 75 0.08 8.84 1.81
N ARG A 76 0.22 8.31 0.60
CA ARG A 76 0.59 9.11 -0.57
C ARG A 76 -0.45 10.19 -0.88
N PHE A 77 -1.74 9.88 -0.73
CA PHE A 77 -2.82 10.86 -0.88
C PHE A 77 -2.64 12.02 0.09
N ILE A 78 -2.34 11.74 1.36
CA ILE A 78 -2.12 12.77 2.39
C ILE A 78 -0.91 13.64 2.04
N GLU A 79 0.21 13.02 1.64
CA GLU A 79 1.41 13.74 1.20
C GLU A 79 1.11 14.65 -0.01
N GLU A 80 0.36 14.16 -1.01
CA GLU A 80 0.01 14.91 -2.23
C GLU A 80 -0.98 16.06 -1.94
N HIS A 81 -1.76 15.99 -0.85
CA HIS A 81 -2.75 17.00 -0.46
C HIS A 81 -2.30 17.88 0.72
N GLY A 82 -1.01 17.89 1.07
CA GLY A 82 -0.42 18.80 2.05
C GLY A 82 -0.63 18.41 3.52
N GLY A 83 -1.05 17.18 3.80
CA GLY A 83 -1.09 16.63 5.15
C GLY A 83 0.27 16.08 5.61
N LEU A 84 0.31 15.59 6.84
CA LEU A 84 1.50 15.04 7.48
C LEU A 84 1.37 13.52 7.68
N LYS A 85 2.51 12.81 7.65
CA LYS A 85 2.55 11.40 8.06
C LYS A 85 2.01 11.25 9.47
N GLY A 86 1.12 10.27 9.66
CA GLY A 86 0.45 10.05 10.94
C GLY A 86 -0.85 10.84 11.15
N ASP A 87 -1.27 11.67 10.18
CA ASP A 87 -2.63 12.24 10.18
C ASP A 87 -3.71 11.14 10.11
N ILE A 88 -3.35 9.98 9.57
CA ILE A 88 -4.18 8.77 9.62
C ILE A 88 -3.52 7.67 10.47
N SER A 89 -4.37 6.90 11.14
CA SER A 89 -4.01 5.66 11.80
C SER A 89 -4.51 4.48 10.98
N ILE A 90 -3.64 3.52 10.72
CA ILE A 90 -3.91 2.41 9.80
C ILE A 90 -4.30 1.13 10.54
N TYR A 91 -5.44 0.57 10.13
CA TYR A 91 -5.98 -0.67 10.65
C TYR A 91 -6.30 -1.64 9.51
N GLY A 92 -6.07 -2.93 9.72
CA GLY A 92 -6.43 -3.92 8.73
C GLY A 92 -6.62 -5.32 9.27
N GLN A 93 -7.19 -6.19 8.44
CA GLN A 93 -7.32 -7.60 8.74
C GLN A 93 -6.92 -8.46 7.53
N LYS A 94 -6.26 -9.59 7.83
CA LYS A 94 -5.94 -10.59 6.81
C LYS A 94 -5.94 -12.00 7.40
N THR A 95 -6.84 -12.83 6.87
CA THR A 95 -7.03 -14.21 7.29
C THR A 95 -5.86 -15.14 6.94
N ASN A 96 -5.18 -14.91 5.80
CA ASN A 96 -4.05 -15.73 5.38
C ASN A 96 -2.74 -15.17 5.96
N LEU A 97 -2.10 -15.97 6.82
CA LEU A 97 -0.90 -15.62 7.57
C LEU A 97 0.30 -15.25 6.67
N THR A 98 0.47 -15.91 5.53
CA THR A 98 1.55 -15.59 4.59
C THR A 98 1.36 -14.20 4.01
N THR A 99 0.16 -13.88 3.53
CA THR A 99 -0.15 -12.54 3.02
C THR A 99 -0.17 -11.47 4.11
N TRP A 100 -0.52 -11.83 5.35
CA TRP A 100 -0.43 -10.94 6.50
C TRP A 100 1.02 -10.52 6.75
N GLY A 101 1.96 -11.47 6.72
CA GLY A 101 3.40 -11.20 6.86
C GLY A 101 3.93 -10.29 5.75
N LEU A 102 3.53 -10.55 4.50
CA LEU A 102 3.93 -9.73 3.35
C LEU A 102 3.37 -8.29 3.45
N CYS A 103 2.13 -8.13 3.91
CA CYS A 103 1.55 -6.81 4.18
C CYS A 103 2.36 -6.06 5.26
N LYS A 104 2.70 -6.75 6.35
CA LYS A 104 3.48 -6.17 7.45
C LYS A 104 4.86 -5.72 7.01
N THR A 105 5.56 -6.53 6.21
CA THR A 105 6.86 -6.15 5.64
C THR A 105 6.75 -4.95 4.71
N ASN A 106 5.71 -4.87 3.87
CA ASN A 106 5.49 -3.72 2.97
C ASN A 106 5.32 -2.40 3.78
N LEU A 107 4.50 -2.44 4.82
CA LEU A 107 4.27 -1.28 5.69
C LEU A 107 5.54 -0.87 6.46
N ALA A 108 6.30 -1.84 6.97
CA ALA A 108 7.58 -1.60 7.62
C ALA A 108 8.61 -0.95 6.67
N ILE A 109 8.71 -1.40 5.42
CA ILE A 109 9.60 -0.80 4.41
C ILE A 109 9.20 0.65 4.14
N ARG A 110 7.90 0.97 4.16
CA ARG A 110 7.41 2.34 3.97
C ARG A 110 7.59 3.21 5.23
N GLY A 111 7.72 2.59 6.40
CA GLY A 111 7.78 3.27 7.69
C GLY A 111 6.40 3.78 8.13
N ILE A 112 5.36 2.98 7.87
CA ILE A 112 3.98 3.26 8.23
C ILE A 112 3.66 2.42 9.45
N GLU A 113 3.14 3.04 10.51
CA GLU A 113 2.68 2.32 11.70
C GLU A 113 1.26 1.76 11.49
N GLU A 114 1.07 0.50 11.89
CA GLU A 114 -0.15 -0.23 11.61
C GLU A 114 -0.65 -1.09 12.78
N ILE A 115 -1.96 -1.35 12.79
CA ILE A 115 -2.59 -2.37 13.63
C ILE A 115 -3.26 -3.40 12.71
N LEU A 116 -2.62 -4.56 12.53
CA LEU A 116 -3.11 -5.64 11.68
C LEU A 116 -3.60 -6.84 12.50
N GLY A 117 -4.90 -7.15 12.37
CA GLY A 117 -5.49 -8.40 12.85
C GLY A 117 -5.36 -9.56 11.85
N ILE A 118 -5.52 -10.78 12.36
CA ILE A 118 -5.68 -12.01 11.56
C ILE A 118 -7.17 -12.30 11.40
#